data_AF-A0A498FDM7-F1
#
_entry.id   AF-A0A498FDM7-F1
#
_cell.length_a   1.000
_cell.length_b   1.000
_cell.length_c   1.000
_cell.angle_alpha   90.00
_cell.angle_beta   90.00
_cell.angle_gamma   90.00
#
_symmetry.space_group_name_H-M   'P 1'
#
loop_
_entity.id
_entity.type
_entity.pdbx_description
1 polymer ?
#
loop_
_entity_poly.entity_id
_entity_poly.type
_entity_poly.pdbx_seq_one_letter_code
_entity_poly.pdbx_strand_id
1 'polypeptide(L)'
;YFDVYDADRPEVFFKATPSRTVEPGDAIGVRGDSEWDVPEPELGIVLRRGEIVGYTVGNDVSSRSIEGENPLYLPQAKVYDRCCSIGPCVVTPEDVEDPHELEMSMTIERDGEVIYDDATNTSEMVRSCDELVSYFTRHNTVPELAVILTGTSLVPEQPFDLQEGDHVDITI
;
A
#
# COMPACT_ATOMS: atom_id res chain seq x y z
N TYR A 1 2.20 -14.99 -8.98
CA TYR A 1 0.93 -14.33 -8.61
C TYR A 1 -0.27 -15.27 -8.67
N PHE A 2 -0.60 -15.93 -9.79
CA PHE A 2 -1.80 -16.78 -9.89
C PHE A 2 -1.96 -17.85 -8.79
N ASP A 3 -0.87 -18.54 -8.40
CA ASP A 3 -0.96 -19.57 -7.36
C ASP A 3 -1.29 -19.03 -5.95
N VAL A 4 -1.10 -17.72 -5.69
CA VAL A 4 -1.39 -17.09 -4.39
C VAL A 4 -2.85 -16.66 -4.31
N TYR A 5 -3.44 -16.24 -5.43
CA TYR A 5 -4.83 -15.75 -5.46
C TYR A 5 -5.81 -16.83 -4.99
N ASP A 6 -5.61 -18.06 -5.45
CA ASP A 6 -6.42 -19.23 -5.09
C ASP A 6 -5.91 -20.00 -3.85
N ALA A 7 -4.81 -19.57 -3.22
CA ALA A 7 -4.25 -20.25 -2.05
C ALA A 7 -4.97 -19.89 -0.75
N ASP A 8 -5.02 -20.82 0.21
CA ASP A 8 -5.54 -20.51 1.56
C ASP A 8 -4.67 -19.52 2.34
N ARG A 9 -3.42 -19.32 1.92
CA ARG A 9 -2.43 -18.46 2.58
C ARG A 9 -2.24 -17.17 1.77
N PRO A 10 -2.55 -15.99 2.33
CA PRO A 10 -2.28 -14.73 1.68
C PRO A 10 -0.78 -14.43 1.68
N GLU A 11 -0.38 -13.57 0.76
CA GLU A 11 0.94 -12.92 0.79
C GLU A 11 1.00 -11.94 1.96
N VAL A 12 2.11 -11.99 2.71
CA VAL A 12 2.43 -11.04 3.78
C VAL A 12 3.92 -10.76 3.70
N PHE A 13 4.30 -9.51 3.51
CA PHE A 13 5.70 -9.08 3.48
C PHE A 13 5.94 -7.86 4.38
N PHE A 14 7.20 -7.62 4.71
CA PHE A 14 7.60 -6.45 5.49
C PHE A 14 7.80 -5.25 4.56
N LYS A 15 7.04 -4.18 4.75
CA LYS A 15 7.13 -2.98 3.91
C LYS A 15 8.16 -1.96 4.41
N ALA A 16 7.98 -1.44 5.62
CA ALA A 16 8.76 -0.29 6.07
C ALA A 16 8.95 -0.25 7.58
N THR A 17 10.01 0.45 7.98
CA THR A 17 10.21 0.97 9.34
C THR A 17 9.75 2.43 9.40
N PRO A 18 9.48 3.01 10.59
CA PRO A 18 9.11 4.43 10.70
C PRO A 18 10.07 5.39 9.96
N SER A 19 11.37 5.11 9.95
CA SER A 19 12.36 5.95 9.25
C SER A 19 12.32 5.87 7.72
N ARG A 20 11.49 5.01 7.13
CA ARG A 20 11.28 4.83 5.68
C ARG A 20 9.87 5.24 5.25
N THR A 21 9.04 5.66 6.21
CA THR A 21 7.67 6.09 5.98
C THR A 21 7.61 7.61 6.06
N VAL A 22 6.96 8.24 5.09
CA VAL A 22 6.78 9.70 5.04
C VAL A 22 5.36 10.09 5.40
N GLU A 23 5.19 11.35 5.80
CA GLU A 23 3.89 11.95 6.12
C GLU A 23 3.22 12.51 4.83
N PRO A 24 1.91 12.80 4.84
CA PRO A 24 1.26 13.48 3.72
C PRO A 24 1.95 14.81 3.38
N GLY A 25 2.18 15.03 2.08
CA GLY A 25 2.86 16.21 1.56
C GLY A 25 4.39 16.10 1.49
N ASP A 26 5.00 15.08 2.11
CA ASP A 26 6.41 14.78 1.93
C ASP A 26 6.65 13.92 0.68
N ALA A 27 7.82 14.09 0.05
CA ALA A 27 8.18 13.35 -1.14
C ALA A 27 8.42 11.86 -0.85
N ILE A 28 7.71 10.99 -1.58
CA ILE A 28 7.98 9.55 -1.66
C ILE A 28 9.26 9.25 -2.44
N GLY A 29 9.84 8.08 -2.21
CA GLY A 29 11.06 7.64 -2.90
C GLY A 29 10.75 6.90 -4.21
N VAL A 30 11.59 7.13 -5.23
CA VAL A 30 11.64 6.35 -6.47
C VAL A 30 13.06 5.81 -6.62
N ARG A 31 13.19 4.54 -7.02
CA ARG A 31 14.49 3.91 -7.16
C ARG A 31 15.14 4.28 -8.49
N GLY A 32 16.33 4.89 -8.45
CA GLY A 32 17.08 5.24 -9.66
C GLY A 32 17.62 4.04 -10.47
N ASP A 33 17.45 2.81 -9.98
CA ASP A 33 17.76 1.56 -10.68
C ASP A 33 16.50 0.75 -11.06
N SER A 34 15.34 1.41 -11.08
CA SER A 34 14.08 0.88 -11.58
C SER A 34 13.57 1.78 -12.71
N GLU A 35 12.86 1.17 -13.66
CA GLU A 35 12.27 1.84 -14.84
C GLU A 35 10.73 1.76 -14.84
N TRP A 36 10.15 1.29 -13.74
CA TRP A 36 8.70 1.19 -13.55
C TRP A 36 8.39 1.20 -12.05
N ASP A 37 8.34 2.40 -11.49
CA ASP A 37 7.89 2.66 -10.12
C ASP A 37 6.47 3.18 -10.11
N VAL A 38 5.64 2.60 -9.25
CA VAL A 38 4.22 2.95 -9.12
C VAL A 38 3.86 3.23 -7.67
N PRO A 39 2.95 4.19 -7.43
CA PRO A 39 2.20 4.22 -6.18
C PRO A 39 1.18 3.08 -6.16
N GLU A 40 0.90 2.57 -4.97
CA GLU A 40 -0.13 1.54 -4.76
C GLU A 40 -1.05 2.03 -3.63
N PRO A 41 -2.25 2.53 -3.95
CA PRO A 41 -3.19 3.05 -2.97
C PRO A 41 -3.82 1.89 -2.21
N GLU A 42 -3.79 1.94 -0.89
CA GLU A 42 -4.27 0.85 -0.02
C GLU A 42 -4.97 1.37 1.23
N LEU A 43 -5.98 0.63 1.68
CA LEU A 43 -6.50 0.76 3.04
C LEU A 43 -5.43 0.28 4.03
N GLY A 44 -5.05 1.13 4.98
CA GLY A 44 -4.13 0.79 6.05
C GLY A 44 -4.86 0.43 7.34
N ILE A 45 -4.67 -0.79 7.84
CA ILE A 45 -5.20 -1.25 9.13
C ILE A 45 -4.21 -0.87 10.23
N VAL A 46 -4.61 -0.02 11.15
CA VAL A 46 -3.80 0.36 12.31
C VAL A 46 -4.04 -0.62 13.44
N LEU A 47 -2.96 -1.26 13.90
CA LEU A 47 -2.99 -2.26 14.95
C LEU A 47 -2.34 -1.74 16.23
N ARG A 48 -2.95 -2.09 17.37
CA ARG A 48 -2.31 -2.01 18.68
C ARG A 48 -2.19 -3.41 19.29
N ARG A 49 -0.96 -3.90 19.45
CA ARG A 49 -0.68 -5.26 19.97
C ARG A 49 -1.44 -6.37 19.24
N GLY A 50 -1.66 -6.20 17.93
CA GLY A 50 -2.36 -7.15 17.07
C GLY A 50 -3.88 -6.98 17.01
N GLU A 51 -4.46 -6.02 17.74
CA GLU A 51 -5.88 -5.69 17.67
C GLU A 51 -6.10 -4.47 16.74
N ILE A 52 -7.14 -4.50 15.92
CA ILE A 52 -7.51 -3.38 15.05
C ILE A 52 -7.98 -2.21 15.92
N VAL A 53 -7.35 -1.04 15.75
CA VAL A 53 -7.67 0.19 16.48
C VAL A 53 -7.99 1.37 15.57
N GLY A 54 -7.92 1.18 14.25
CA GLY A 54 -8.32 2.19 13.28
C GLY A 54 -7.88 1.88 11.87
N TYR A 55 -8.19 2.81 10.98
CA TYR A 55 -7.86 2.74 9.56
C TYR A 55 -7.21 4.04 9.10
N THR A 56 -6.39 3.99 8.05
CA THR A 56 -5.71 5.14 7.43
C THR A 56 -5.61 4.91 5.93
N VAL A 57 -5.33 5.94 5.15
CA VAL A 57 -4.85 5.77 3.77
C VAL A 57 -3.37 5.40 3.81
N GLY A 58 -2.94 4.52 2.90
CA GLY A 58 -1.55 4.16 2.69
C GLY A 58 -1.15 4.14 1.22
N ASN A 59 0.12 4.38 0.97
CA ASN A 59 0.77 4.24 -0.33
C ASN A 59 1.95 3.26 -0.21
N ASP A 60 1.85 2.10 -0.86
CA ASP A 60 2.92 1.11 -1.00
C ASP A 60 3.71 1.34 -2.30
N VAL A 61 4.64 2.31 -2.27
CA VAL A 61 5.43 2.63 -3.48
C VAL A 61 6.32 1.46 -3.87
N SER A 62 6.22 1.05 -5.14
CA SER A 62 6.71 -0.24 -5.60
C SER A 62 7.50 -0.13 -6.90
N SER A 63 8.74 -0.64 -6.86
CA SER A 63 9.60 -0.74 -8.05
C SER A 63 9.29 -2.02 -8.82
N ARG A 64 8.21 -1.99 -9.60
CA ARG A 64 7.67 -3.16 -10.30
C ARG A 64 8.58 -3.72 -11.38
N SER A 65 9.49 -2.93 -11.94
CA SER A 65 10.54 -3.44 -12.83
C SER A 65 11.43 -4.49 -12.13
N ILE A 66 11.83 -4.21 -10.89
CA ILE A 66 12.67 -5.10 -10.07
C ILE A 66 11.87 -6.33 -9.60
N GLU A 67 10.64 -6.12 -9.13
CA GLU A 67 9.75 -7.21 -8.71
C GLU A 67 9.44 -8.18 -9.87
N GLY A 68 9.14 -7.63 -11.04
CA GLY A 68 8.81 -8.38 -12.26
C GLY A 68 9.98 -9.19 -12.83
N GLU A 69 11.22 -8.78 -12.57
CA GLU A 69 12.41 -9.54 -12.98
C GLU A 69 12.53 -10.85 -12.21
N ASN A 70 12.36 -10.80 -10.88
CA ASN A 70 12.44 -11.97 -10.03
C ASN A 70 11.66 -11.77 -8.73
N PRO A 71 10.75 -12.68 -8.34
CA PRO A 71 10.01 -12.55 -7.08
C PRO A 71 10.91 -12.54 -5.84
N LEU A 72 12.14 -13.06 -5.92
CA LEU A 72 13.12 -12.96 -4.83
C LEU A 72 13.65 -11.53 -4.61
N TYR A 73 13.40 -10.61 -5.54
CA TYR A 73 13.78 -9.20 -5.43
C TYR A 73 12.69 -8.34 -4.79
N LEU A 74 11.52 -8.91 -4.45
CA LEU A 74 10.44 -8.20 -3.77
C LEU A 74 10.91 -7.35 -2.57
N PRO A 75 11.81 -7.82 -1.67
CA PRO A 75 12.30 -6.96 -0.58
C PRO A 75 13.05 -5.70 -1.08
N GLN A 76 13.76 -5.78 -2.20
CA GLN A 76 14.45 -4.62 -2.79
C GLN A 76 13.47 -3.66 -3.46
N ALA A 77 12.43 -4.22 -4.08
CA ALA A 77 11.38 -3.49 -4.77
C ALA A 77 10.38 -2.80 -3.83
N LYS A 78 10.28 -3.26 -2.56
CA LYS A 78 9.33 -2.73 -1.57
C LYS A 78 10.00 -1.99 -0.41
N VAL A 79 11.26 -2.28 -0.06
CA VAL A 79 11.93 -1.74 1.15
C VAL A 79 13.13 -0.86 0.80
N TYR A 80 12.90 0.46 0.73
CA TYR A 80 13.93 1.46 0.49
C TYR A 80 13.59 2.80 1.18
N ASP A 81 14.41 3.83 0.99
CA ASP A 81 14.15 5.14 1.59
C ASP A 81 12.85 5.73 1.06
N ARG A 82 11.98 6.21 1.98
CA ARG A 82 10.69 6.84 1.63
C ARG A 82 9.75 5.98 0.77
N CYS A 83 9.85 4.66 0.87
CA CYS A 83 9.05 3.73 0.06
C CYS A 83 7.58 3.63 0.48
N CYS A 84 7.17 4.26 1.59
CA CYS A 84 5.84 4.17 2.14
C CYS A 84 5.35 5.55 2.58
N SER A 85 4.06 5.84 2.40
CA SER A 85 3.39 6.97 3.03
C SER A 85 2.09 6.49 3.68
N ILE A 86 1.73 7.06 4.83
CA ILE A 86 0.45 6.80 5.51
C ILE A 86 -0.10 8.11 6.08
N GLY A 87 -1.42 8.24 6.13
CA GLY A 87 -2.11 9.39 6.71
C GLY A 87 -3.33 9.81 5.88
N PRO A 88 -3.82 11.06 6.00
CA PRO A 88 -3.39 12.10 6.95
C PRO A 88 -3.90 11.91 8.37
N CYS A 89 -4.79 10.95 8.60
CA CYS A 89 -5.35 10.68 9.90
C CYS A 89 -5.55 9.17 10.10
N VAL A 90 -5.78 8.79 11.36
CA VAL A 90 -6.31 7.47 11.70
C VAL A 90 -7.76 7.65 12.11
N VAL A 91 -8.67 7.02 11.39
CA VAL A 91 -10.10 6.97 11.76
C VAL A 91 -10.36 5.78 12.66
N THR A 92 -11.25 5.93 13.63
CA THR A 92 -11.56 4.84 14.55
C THR A 92 -12.47 3.81 13.87
N PRO A 93 -12.49 2.54 14.33
CA PRO A 93 -13.41 1.54 13.77
C PRO A 93 -14.89 1.92 13.93
N GLU A 94 -15.23 2.81 14.86
CA GLU A 94 -16.61 3.29 15.06
C GLU A 94 -17.02 4.33 13.99
N ASP A 95 -16.05 5.01 13.38
CA ASP A 95 -16.27 6.00 12.32
C ASP A 95 -16.32 5.35 10.92
N VAL A 96 -16.00 4.06 10.82
CA VAL A 96 -16.01 3.26 9.58
C VAL A 96 -17.14 2.23 9.68
N GLU A 97 -18.23 2.44 8.94
CA GLU A 97 -19.39 1.54 8.98
C GLU A 97 -19.04 0.11 8.51
N ASP A 98 -18.38 0.01 7.34
CA ASP A 98 -17.82 -1.25 6.83
C ASP A 98 -16.48 -0.98 6.12
N PRO A 99 -15.34 -1.50 6.62
CA PRO A 99 -14.04 -1.35 5.97
C PRO A 99 -13.94 -2.12 4.63
N HIS A 100 -14.95 -2.92 4.29
CA HIS A 100 -15.09 -3.64 3.03
C HIS A 100 -16.09 -2.98 2.07
N GLU A 101 -16.52 -1.73 2.31
CA GLU A 101 -17.40 -0.97 1.41
C GLU A 101 -16.97 0.51 1.23
N LEU A 102 -15.67 0.76 1.15
CA LEU A 102 -15.05 2.07 0.95
C LEU A 102 -14.61 2.27 -0.51
N GLU A 103 -14.97 3.40 -1.11
CA GLU A 103 -14.40 3.81 -2.40
C GLU A 103 -12.95 4.26 -2.18
N MET A 104 -12.03 3.79 -3.01
CA MET A 104 -10.63 4.18 -2.99
C MET A 104 -10.25 4.71 -4.37
N SER A 105 -9.69 5.91 -4.44
CA SER A 105 -9.26 6.52 -5.69
C SER A 105 -7.82 7.00 -5.63
N MET A 106 -7.19 7.06 -6.80
CA MET A 106 -5.86 7.61 -6.97
C MET A 106 -5.78 8.47 -8.21
N THR A 107 -5.23 9.66 -8.04
CA THR A 107 -4.91 10.59 -9.12
C THR A 107 -3.41 10.86 -9.11
N ILE A 108 -2.79 10.90 -10.30
CA ILE A 108 -1.39 11.27 -10.48
C ILE A 108 -1.32 12.44 -11.45
N GLU A 109 -0.71 13.53 -11.01
CA GLU A 109 -0.48 14.73 -11.81
C GLU A 109 1.00 14.89 -12.16
N ARG A 110 1.28 15.25 -13.42
CA ARG A 110 2.61 15.60 -13.92
C ARG A 110 2.53 16.91 -14.68
N ASP A 111 3.33 17.89 -14.28
CA ASP A 111 3.37 19.23 -14.91
C ASP A 111 1.98 19.91 -15.01
N GLY A 112 1.08 19.62 -14.07
CA GLY A 112 -0.29 20.14 -14.03
C GLY A 112 -1.28 19.40 -14.93
N GLU A 113 -0.89 18.27 -15.52
CA GLU A 113 -1.77 17.38 -16.27
C GLU A 113 -2.01 16.09 -15.49
N VAL A 114 -3.27 15.65 -15.40
CA VAL A 114 -3.63 14.36 -14.82
C VAL A 114 -3.21 13.25 -15.78
N ILE A 115 -2.26 12.41 -15.37
CA ILE A 115 -1.71 11.30 -16.15
C ILE A 115 -2.26 9.93 -15.73
N TYR A 116 -2.88 9.86 -14.55
CA TYR A 116 -3.60 8.69 -14.06
C TYR A 116 -4.76 9.17 -13.17
N ASP A 117 -5.94 8.57 -13.34
CA ASP A 117 -7.13 8.84 -12.55
C ASP A 117 -8.03 7.61 -12.60
N ASP A 118 -8.10 6.87 -11.50
CA ASP A 118 -8.91 5.65 -11.41
C ASP A 118 -9.38 5.41 -9.98
N ALA A 119 -10.41 4.56 -9.84
CA ALA A 119 -11.04 4.24 -8.57
C ALA A 119 -11.47 2.77 -8.48
N THR A 120 -11.49 2.26 -7.26
CA THR A 120 -11.95 0.91 -6.92
C THR A 120 -12.77 0.96 -5.64
N ASN A 121 -13.27 -0.19 -5.19
CA ASN A 121 -13.94 -0.30 -3.89
C ASN A 121 -13.33 -1.46 -3.10
N THR A 122 -13.20 -1.29 -1.78
CA THR A 122 -12.71 -2.35 -0.89
C THR A 122 -13.62 -3.58 -0.87
N SER A 123 -14.84 -3.51 -1.42
CA SER A 123 -15.72 -4.66 -1.65
C SER A 123 -15.14 -5.69 -2.60
N GLU A 124 -14.19 -5.28 -3.45
CA GLU A 124 -13.47 -6.15 -4.37
C GLU A 124 -12.26 -6.85 -3.71
N MET A 125 -11.98 -6.55 -2.43
CA MET A 125 -10.90 -7.21 -1.69
C MET A 125 -11.20 -8.70 -1.51
N VAL A 126 -10.27 -9.54 -1.97
CA VAL A 126 -10.37 -11.00 -1.84
C VAL A 126 -10.11 -11.47 -0.41
N ARG A 127 -9.26 -10.74 0.32
CA ARG A 127 -8.81 -11.08 1.68
C ARG A 127 -9.34 -10.06 2.65
N SER A 128 -10.02 -10.53 3.70
CA SER A 128 -10.59 -9.63 4.69
C SER A 128 -9.52 -9.02 5.59
N CYS A 129 -9.85 -7.91 6.25
CA CYS A 129 -8.96 -7.27 7.23
C CYS A 129 -8.57 -8.25 8.34
N ASP A 130 -9.55 -8.99 8.87
CA ASP A 130 -9.31 -10.00 9.91
C ASP A 130 -8.43 -11.15 9.43
N GLU A 131 -8.60 -11.61 8.18
CA GLU A 131 -7.75 -12.65 7.60
C GLU A 131 -6.28 -12.21 7.58
N LEU A 132 -6.01 -11.01 7.04
CA LEU A 132 -4.67 -10.44 6.97
C LEU A 132 -4.05 -10.29 8.36
N VAL A 133 -4.79 -9.74 9.33
CA VAL A 133 -4.34 -9.61 10.72
C VAL A 133 -4.05 -10.99 11.34
N SER A 134 -4.89 -11.99 11.06
CA SER A 134 -4.70 -13.35 11.58
C SER A 134 -3.42 -14.00 11.06
N TYR A 135 -3.01 -13.71 9.82
CA TYR A 135 -1.77 -14.22 9.24
C TYR A 135 -0.55 -13.41 9.70
N PHE A 136 -0.68 -12.09 9.83
CA PHE A 136 0.37 -11.22 10.35
C PHE A 136 0.78 -11.57 11.79
N THR A 137 -0.19 -11.93 12.64
CA THR A 137 0.02 -12.27 14.05
C THR A 137 0.42 -13.74 14.28
N ARG A 138 0.24 -14.61 13.27
CA ARG A 138 0.47 -16.06 13.39
C ARG A 138 1.95 -16.38 13.56
N HIS A 139 2.32 -16.84 14.76
CA HIS A 139 3.70 -17.16 15.11
C HIS A 139 4.69 -16.00 14.92
N ASN A 140 4.19 -14.76 14.97
CA ASN A 140 4.97 -13.56 14.83
C ASN A 140 4.73 -12.65 16.04
N THR A 141 5.80 -12.28 16.75
CA THR A 141 5.66 -11.32 17.85
C THR A 141 5.50 -9.92 17.27
N VAL A 142 4.32 -9.34 17.45
CA VAL A 142 3.99 -8.03 16.88
C VAL A 142 4.42 -6.89 17.81
N PRO A 143 4.83 -5.74 17.26
CA PRO A 143 5.13 -4.55 18.06
C PRO A 143 3.87 -3.97 18.72
N GLU A 144 4.04 -2.98 19.60
CA GLU A 144 2.90 -2.30 20.21
C GLU A 144 2.01 -1.60 19.18
N LEU A 145 2.61 -1.02 18.13
CA LEU A 145 1.91 -0.40 17.02
C LEU A 145 2.45 -0.94 15.70
N ALA A 146 1.54 -1.27 14.78
CA ALA A 146 1.85 -1.67 13.42
C ALA A 146 0.76 -1.15 12.47
N VAL A 147 1.09 -1.06 11.18
CA VAL A 147 0.11 -0.82 10.11
C VAL A 147 0.25 -1.96 9.11
N ILE A 148 -0.88 -2.53 8.70
CA ILE A 148 -0.96 -3.48 7.58
C ILE A 148 -1.60 -2.75 6.41
N LEU A 149 -0.91 -2.68 5.27
CA LEU A 149 -1.51 -2.24 4.01
C LEU A 149 -2.11 -3.47 3.31
N THR A 150 -3.33 -3.34 2.76
CA THR A 150 -4.20 -4.48 2.42
C THR A 150 -4.09 -4.99 0.98
N GLY A 151 -3.14 -4.48 0.20
CA GLY A 151 -3.01 -4.67 -1.23
C GLY A 151 -3.86 -3.68 -2.04
N THR A 152 -3.48 -3.51 -3.31
CA THR A 152 -4.17 -2.64 -4.26
C THR A 152 -4.63 -3.38 -5.52
N SER A 153 -5.64 -2.82 -6.18
CA SER A 153 -6.03 -3.15 -7.56
C SER A 153 -5.73 -2.01 -8.55
N LEU A 154 -5.37 -0.82 -8.05
CA LEU A 154 -5.10 0.37 -8.85
C LEU A 154 -3.60 0.44 -9.15
N VAL A 155 -3.22 0.00 -10.34
CA VAL A 155 -1.84 0.02 -10.78
C VAL A 155 -1.73 0.68 -12.14
N PRO A 156 -1.01 1.81 -12.26
CA PRO A 156 -0.63 2.37 -13.55
C PRO A 156 0.16 1.35 -14.39
N GLU A 157 -0.34 1.03 -15.58
CA GLU A 157 0.31 0.11 -16.51
C GLU A 157 1.48 0.77 -17.25
N GLN A 158 2.42 -0.04 -17.75
CA GLN A 158 3.47 0.46 -18.65
C GLN A 158 2.86 1.19 -19.86
N PRO A 159 3.47 2.29 -20.35
CA PRO A 159 4.83 2.76 -20.03
C PRO A 159 4.88 3.79 -18.89
N PHE A 160 3.92 3.79 -17.95
CA PHE A 160 3.98 4.65 -16.77
C PHE A 160 5.24 4.35 -15.93
N ASP A 161 5.83 5.40 -15.37
CA ASP A 161 6.89 5.37 -14.36
C ASP A 161 6.81 6.67 -13.57
N LEU A 162 6.89 6.60 -12.24
CA LEU A 162 6.91 7.79 -11.38
C LEU A 162 8.16 8.64 -11.66
N GLN A 163 7.96 9.95 -11.80
CA GLN A 163 9.04 10.89 -12.06
C GLN A 163 9.12 11.94 -10.94
N GLU A 164 10.32 12.52 -10.80
CA GLU A 164 10.49 13.66 -9.90
C GLU A 164 9.54 14.79 -10.30
N GLY A 165 8.76 15.28 -9.34
CA GLY A 165 7.77 16.34 -9.55
C GLY A 165 6.34 15.83 -9.75
N ASP A 166 6.13 14.53 -9.92
CA ASP A 166 4.78 13.95 -9.93
C ASP A 166 4.10 14.15 -8.56
N HIS A 167 2.82 14.45 -8.59
CA HIS A 167 1.96 14.53 -7.41
C HIS A 167 1.02 13.33 -7.38
N VAL A 168 0.96 12.62 -6.25
CA VAL A 168 0.09 11.46 -6.06
C VAL A 168 -0.91 11.78 -4.97
N ASP A 169 -2.19 11.78 -5.32
CA ASP A 169 -3.31 11.94 -4.40
C ASP A 169 -4.04 10.61 -4.27
N ILE A 170 -4.29 10.20 -3.02
CA ILE A 170 -5.02 8.96 -2.70
C ILE A 170 -6.14 9.31 -1.72
N THR A 171 -7.35 8.89 -2.04
CA THR A 171 -8.53 9.10 -1.20
C THR A 171 -9.19 7.77 -0.87
N ILE A 172 -9.62 7.60 0.38
CA ILE A 172 -10.48 6.53 0.89
C ILE A 172 -11.51 7.17 1.83
#